data_AF-A0AA36IUU9-F1
#
_entry.id   AF-A0AA36IUU9-F1
#
_cell.length_a   1.000
_cell.length_b   1.000
_cell.length_c   1.000
_cell.angle_alpha   90.00
_cell.angle_beta   90.00
_cell.angle_gamma   90.00
#
_symmetry.space_group_name_H-M   'P 1'
#
loop_
_entity.id
_entity.type
_entity.pdbx_description
1 polymer ?
#
loop_
_entity_poly.entity_id
_entity_poly.type
_entity_poly.pdbx_seq_one_letter_code
_entity_poly.pdbx_strand_id
1 'polypeptide(L)'
;MADAAAEVKEIQKASAEGRKQWSLWCETHGHSVRDPTKHSPEFLREFLEYWKDGGRLEASMPAKVEVLAELVKNGQRNSHHWQQAWRLYCERWGGGVNDPYKHNAEFLLGFLDLLATRACMELYSSPVMDPSYQGTDPSYHWNWNESDPVKEACVQKIKTLQRSSEDAKRLWWEFCDLQQGGVRDPTRHDVRVLQEFLSSHNIS
;
A
#
# COMPACT_ATOMS: atom_id res chain seq x y z
N MET A 1 1.17 6.24 -48.21
CA MET A 1 1.75 6.30 -46.85
C MET A 1 0.64 5.92 -45.90
N ALA A 2 0.67 4.70 -45.35
CA ALA A 2 -0.39 4.21 -44.48
C ALA A 2 -0.43 5.04 -43.19
N ASP A 3 -1.64 5.42 -42.78
CA ASP A 3 -1.86 6.16 -41.54
C ASP A 3 -1.67 5.21 -40.35
N ALA A 4 -0.50 5.27 -39.71
CA ALA A 4 -0.15 4.42 -38.59
C ALA A 4 -1.17 4.52 -37.44
N ALA A 5 -1.87 5.65 -37.29
CA ALA A 5 -2.93 5.82 -36.31
C ALA A 5 -4.19 5.00 -36.65
N ALA A 6 -4.49 4.84 -37.94
CA ALA A 6 -5.59 4.01 -38.42
C ALA A 6 -5.32 2.51 -38.18
N GLU A 7 -4.09 2.04 -38.42
CA GLU A 7 -3.70 0.65 -38.13
C GLU A 7 -3.82 0.32 -36.64
N VAL A 8 -3.37 1.22 -35.75
CA VAL A 8 -3.53 1.04 -34.30
C VAL A 8 -4.99 1.01 -33.89
N LYS A 9 -5.85 1.87 -34.47
CA LYS A 9 -7.30 1.85 -34.22
C LYS A 9 -7.95 0.55 -34.66
N GLU A 10 -7.53 -0.02 -35.80
CA GLU A 10 -8.01 -1.33 -36.23
C GLU A 10 -7.55 -2.43 -35.26
N ILE A 11 -6.32 -2.40 -34.73
CA ILE A 11 -5.85 -3.34 -33.70
C ILE A 11 -6.68 -3.22 -32.41
N GLN A 12 -6.98 -2.00 -31.98
CA GLN A 12 -7.85 -1.75 -30.81
C GLN A 12 -9.28 -2.29 -30.99
N LYS A 13 -9.77 -2.32 -32.24
CA LYS A 13 -11.12 -2.78 -32.61
C LYS A 13 -11.16 -4.28 -32.87
N ALA A 14 -10.12 -4.85 -33.47
CA ALA A 14 -10.05 -6.23 -33.90
C ALA A 14 -9.89 -7.21 -32.73
N SER A 15 -9.22 -6.82 -31.64
CA SER A 15 -8.99 -7.72 -30.51
C SER A 15 -8.91 -7.00 -29.17
N ALA A 16 -9.51 -7.61 -28.15
CA ALA A 16 -9.35 -7.18 -26.76
C ALA A 16 -7.88 -7.26 -26.31
N GLU A 17 -7.10 -8.20 -26.85
CA GLU A 17 -5.67 -8.31 -26.58
C GLU A 17 -4.87 -7.17 -27.21
N GLY A 18 -5.19 -6.80 -28.45
CA GLY A 18 -4.57 -5.66 -29.11
C GLY A 18 -4.83 -4.34 -28.36
N ARG A 19 -6.04 -4.18 -27.82
CA ARG A 19 -6.39 -3.02 -26.98
C ARG A 19 -5.61 -2.99 -25.67
N LYS A 20 -5.41 -4.14 -25.01
CA LYS A 20 -4.61 -4.26 -23.78
C LYS A 20 -3.14 -3.92 -24.05
N GLN A 21 -2.57 -4.49 -25.11
CA GLN A 21 -1.16 -4.33 -25.48
C GLN A 21 -0.87 -2.88 -25.89
N TRP A 22 -1.79 -2.23 -26.62
CA TRP A 22 -1.70 -0.79 -26.88
C TRP A 22 -1.76 0.05 -25.61
N SER A 23 -2.64 -0.29 -24.67
CA SER A 23 -2.76 0.44 -23.40
C SER A 23 -1.45 0.33 -22.60
N LEU A 24 -0.86 -0.87 -22.53
CA LEU A 24 0.40 -1.12 -21.85
C LEU A 24 1.60 -0.44 -22.53
N TRP A 25 1.60 -0.38 -23.86
CA TRP A 25 2.59 0.36 -24.64
C TRP A 25 2.53 1.86 -24.34
N CYS A 26 1.33 2.45 -24.30
CA CYS A 26 1.12 3.85 -23.95
C CYS A 26 1.51 4.16 -22.50
N GLU A 27 1.29 3.24 -21.57
CA GLU A 27 1.69 3.39 -20.17
C GLU A 27 3.21 3.33 -20.00
N THR A 28 3.89 2.47 -20.75
CA THR A 28 5.36 2.31 -20.65
C THR A 28 6.12 3.43 -21.36
N HIS A 29 5.65 3.86 -22.54
CA HIS A 29 6.41 4.76 -23.42
C HIS A 29 5.68 6.06 -23.78
N GLY A 30 4.37 6.16 -23.54
CA GLY A 30 3.50 7.22 -24.08
C GLY A 30 2.82 8.10 -23.05
N HIS A 31 3.34 8.18 -21.81
CA HIS A 31 2.76 8.97 -20.71
C HIS A 31 1.26 8.69 -20.47
N SER A 32 0.83 7.44 -20.62
CA SER A 32 -0.56 7.00 -20.43
C SER A 32 -1.59 7.63 -21.38
N VAL A 33 -1.17 8.35 -22.43
CA VAL A 33 -2.08 8.89 -23.45
C VAL A 33 -2.52 7.76 -24.35
N ARG A 34 -3.81 7.40 -24.34
CA ARG A 34 -4.32 6.21 -25.05
C ARG A 34 -4.82 6.48 -26.47
N ASP A 35 -4.90 7.74 -26.88
CA ASP A 35 -5.36 8.16 -28.21
C ASP A 35 -4.22 8.06 -29.23
N PRO A 36 -4.30 7.16 -30.24
CA PRO A 36 -3.27 7.01 -31.26
C PRO A 36 -3.02 8.29 -32.06
N THR A 37 -4.02 9.17 -32.19
CA THR A 37 -3.87 10.43 -32.95
C THR A 37 -3.07 11.50 -32.22
N LYS A 38 -2.77 11.28 -30.93
CA LYS A 38 -1.96 12.18 -30.09
C LYS A 38 -0.48 11.82 -30.07
N HIS A 39 -0.10 10.68 -30.66
CA HIS A 39 1.27 10.19 -30.70
C HIS A 39 1.93 10.48 -32.04
N SER A 40 3.27 10.53 -32.04
CA SER A 40 4.03 10.71 -33.28
C SER A 40 3.90 9.49 -34.20
N PRO A 41 4.01 9.67 -35.53
CA PRO A 41 4.00 8.57 -36.49
C PRO A 41 5.10 7.53 -36.23
N GLU A 42 6.23 7.96 -35.66
CA GLU A 42 7.36 7.12 -35.27
C GLU A 42 6.97 6.19 -34.11
N PHE A 43 6.36 6.74 -33.07
CA PHE A 43 5.87 5.98 -31.92
C PHE A 43 4.83 4.92 -32.31
N LEU A 44 3.92 5.28 -33.22
CA LEU A 44 2.91 4.37 -33.73
C LEU A 44 3.55 3.24 -34.56
N ARG A 45 4.58 3.54 -35.35
CA ARG A 45 5.33 2.52 -36.10
C ARG A 45 6.07 1.55 -35.18
N GLU A 46 6.72 2.06 -34.12
CA GLU A 46 7.42 1.21 -33.15
C GLU A 46 6.48 0.20 -32.49
N PHE A 47 5.27 0.62 -32.08
CA PHE A 47 4.27 -0.30 -31.56
C PHE A 47 3.80 -1.32 -32.60
N LEU A 48 3.55 -0.87 -33.85
CA LEU A 48 3.09 -1.76 -34.92
C LEU A 48 4.14 -2.80 -35.31
N GLU A 49 5.42 -2.42 -35.31
CA GLU A 49 6.54 -3.33 -35.56
C GLU A 49 6.67 -4.35 -34.44
N TYR A 50 6.66 -3.90 -33.18
CA TYR A 50 6.67 -4.76 -32.00
C TYR A 50 5.48 -5.74 -31.99
N TRP A 51 4.28 -5.28 -32.37
CA TRP A 51 3.08 -6.11 -32.46
C TRP A 51 3.16 -7.15 -33.59
N LYS A 52 3.65 -6.74 -34.77
CA LYS A 52 3.83 -7.61 -35.95
C LYS A 52 4.91 -8.67 -35.71
N ASP A 53 5.95 -8.35 -34.95
CA ASP A 53 7.01 -9.28 -34.54
C ASP A 53 6.55 -10.28 -33.46
N GLY A 54 5.30 -10.18 -33.00
CA GLY A 54 4.74 -11.07 -31.98
C GLY A 54 5.12 -10.68 -30.55
N GLY A 55 5.71 -9.50 -30.35
CA GLY A 55 5.98 -8.93 -29.04
C GLY A 55 4.72 -8.90 -28.18
N ARG A 56 4.84 -9.40 -26.95
CA ARG A 56 3.82 -9.28 -25.91
C ARG A 56 4.50 -8.62 -24.72
N LEU A 57 4.06 -7.41 -24.40
CA LEU A 57 4.49 -6.76 -23.19
C LEU A 57 3.82 -7.51 -22.03
N GLU A 58 4.65 -8.10 -21.18
CA GLU A 58 4.24 -8.58 -19.87
C GLU A 58 3.97 -7.37 -18.99
N ALA A 59 2.75 -7.30 -18.46
CA ALA A 59 2.31 -6.15 -17.69
C ALA A 59 3.07 -6.14 -16.35
N SER A 60 4.02 -5.21 -16.19
CA SER A 60 4.61 -4.90 -14.87
C SER A 60 3.66 -4.06 -13.99
N MET A 61 2.59 -3.51 -14.59
CA MET A 61 1.59 -2.62 -13.98
C MET A 61 0.38 -3.27 -13.24
N PRO A 62 -0.04 -4.53 -13.43
CA PRO A 62 -1.20 -5.09 -12.72
C PRO A 62 -0.90 -5.25 -11.24
N ALA A 63 0.34 -5.63 -10.89
CA ALA A 63 0.77 -5.73 -9.49
C ALA A 63 0.66 -4.39 -8.75
N LYS A 64 1.01 -3.26 -9.40
CA LYS A 64 0.92 -1.94 -8.76
C LYS A 64 -0.53 -1.49 -8.57
N VAL A 65 -1.39 -1.70 -9.57
CA VAL A 65 -2.83 -1.40 -9.45
C VAL A 65 -3.47 -2.28 -8.39
N GLU A 66 -3.17 -3.57 -8.35
CA GLU A 66 -3.69 -4.50 -7.34
C GLU A 66 -3.28 -4.09 -5.93
N VAL A 67 -2.00 -3.77 -5.72
CA VAL A 67 -1.50 -3.31 -4.42
C VAL A 67 -2.18 -2.01 -3.98
N LEU A 68 -2.31 -1.04 -4.88
CA LEU A 68 -2.98 0.23 -4.58
C LEU A 68 -4.48 0.06 -4.34
N ALA A 69 -5.14 -0.79 -5.13
CA ALA A 69 -6.56 -1.09 -4.99
C ALA A 69 -6.81 -1.80 -3.66
N GLU A 70 -5.96 -2.75 -3.27
CA GLU A 70 -6.05 -3.43 -1.97
C GLU A 70 -5.81 -2.47 -0.81
N LEU A 71 -4.87 -1.52 -0.94
CA LEU A 71 -4.67 -0.47 0.07
C LEU A 71 -5.93 0.38 0.26
N VAL A 72 -6.52 0.86 -0.83
CA VAL A 72 -7.77 1.62 -0.77
C VAL A 72 -8.90 0.77 -0.22
N LYS A 73 -8.96 -0.53 -0.58
CA LYS A 73 -9.96 -1.49 -0.08
C LYS A 73 -9.83 -1.71 1.42
N ASN A 74 -8.62 -1.83 1.92
CA ASN A 74 -8.36 -1.96 3.35
C ASN A 74 -8.74 -0.67 4.09
N GLY A 75 -8.49 0.50 3.51
CA GLY A 75 -8.99 1.77 4.04
C GLY A 75 -10.52 1.81 4.09
N GLN A 76 -11.21 1.36 3.02
CA GLN A 76 -12.68 1.26 2.99
C GLN A 76 -13.25 0.34 4.08
N ARG A 77 -12.54 -0.76 4.41
CA ARG A 77 -12.98 -1.74 5.42
C ARG A 77 -12.75 -1.25 6.85
N ASN A 78 -11.64 -0.56 7.10
CA ASN A 78 -11.16 -0.29 8.46
C ASN A 78 -11.36 1.15 8.93
N SER A 79 -11.72 2.09 8.04
CA SER A 79 -11.91 3.50 8.40
C SER A 79 -13.16 4.09 7.77
N HIS A 80 -14.09 4.55 8.62
CA HIS A 80 -15.31 5.23 8.18
C HIS A 80 -14.99 6.53 7.43
N HIS A 81 -14.02 7.32 7.93
CA HIS A 81 -13.58 8.55 7.26
C HIS A 81 -12.94 8.27 5.90
N TRP A 82 -12.13 7.20 5.79
CA TRP A 82 -11.57 6.79 4.51
C TRP A 82 -12.65 6.33 3.54
N GLN A 83 -13.61 5.51 4.00
CA GLN A 83 -14.73 5.06 3.19
C GLN A 83 -15.54 6.24 2.64
N GLN A 84 -15.83 7.23 3.49
CA GLN A 84 -16.55 8.44 3.11
C GLN A 84 -15.73 9.31 2.16
N ALA A 85 -14.45 9.55 2.46
CA ALA A 85 -13.55 10.32 1.63
C ALA A 85 -13.39 9.71 0.24
N TRP A 86 -13.22 8.38 0.16
CA TRP A 86 -13.17 7.66 -1.10
C TRP A 86 -14.48 7.78 -1.88
N ARG A 87 -15.64 7.66 -1.23
CA ARG A 87 -16.94 7.84 -1.88
C ARG A 87 -17.05 9.22 -2.52
N LEU A 88 -16.73 10.27 -1.77
CA LEU A 88 -16.75 11.65 -2.26
C LEU A 88 -15.73 11.86 -3.40
N TYR A 89 -14.55 11.25 -3.30
CA TYR A 89 -13.53 11.28 -4.35
C TYR A 89 -14.05 10.63 -5.64
N CYS A 90 -14.68 9.47 -5.55
CA CYS A 90 -15.30 8.76 -6.68
C CYS A 90 -16.50 9.52 -7.26
N GLU A 91 -17.34 10.14 -6.45
CA GLU A 91 -18.44 10.99 -6.93
C GLU A 91 -17.91 12.20 -7.71
N ARG A 92 -16.81 12.80 -7.24
CA ARG A 92 -16.25 14.01 -7.84
C ARG A 92 -15.43 13.76 -9.10
N TRP A 93 -14.62 12.71 -9.12
CA TRP A 93 -13.64 12.45 -10.18
C TRP A 93 -13.72 11.04 -10.80
N GLY A 94 -14.38 10.09 -10.14
CA GLY A 94 -14.46 8.68 -10.55
C GLY A 94 -15.80 8.24 -11.15
N GLY A 95 -16.66 9.17 -11.53
CA GLY A 95 -17.98 8.87 -12.12
C GLY A 95 -18.93 8.10 -11.19
N GLY A 96 -18.74 8.19 -9.87
CA GLY A 96 -19.53 7.48 -8.86
C GLY A 96 -19.16 6.00 -8.69
N VAL A 97 -18.13 5.49 -9.39
CA VAL A 97 -17.69 4.10 -9.26
C VAL A 97 -16.84 3.96 -8.01
N ASN A 98 -17.35 3.26 -6.99
CA ASN A 98 -16.69 3.12 -5.69
C ASN A 98 -15.76 1.90 -5.55
N ASP A 99 -15.67 1.06 -6.58
CA ASP A 99 -14.81 -0.13 -6.56
C ASP A 99 -13.36 0.23 -6.97
N PRO A 100 -12.36 0.13 -6.07
CA PRO A 100 -10.97 0.50 -6.38
C PRO A 100 -10.35 -0.27 -7.54
N TYR A 101 -10.75 -1.53 -7.78
CA TYR A 101 -10.22 -2.34 -8.90
C TYR A 101 -10.76 -1.92 -10.26
N LYS A 102 -11.71 -0.98 -10.31
CA LYS A 102 -12.22 -0.39 -11.56
C LYS A 102 -11.43 0.85 -11.98
N HIS A 103 -10.48 1.30 -11.17
CA HIS A 103 -9.68 2.50 -11.41
C HIS A 103 -8.24 2.15 -11.76
N ASN A 104 -7.55 3.06 -12.46
CA ASN A 104 -6.14 2.88 -12.82
C ASN A 104 -5.21 3.34 -11.68
N ALA A 105 -3.91 3.04 -11.80
CA ALA A 105 -2.92 3.38 -10.78
C ALA A 105 -2.85 4.89 -10.50
N GLU A 106 -2.93 5.73 -11.54
CA GLU A 106 -2.88 7.20 -11.42
C GLU A 106 -4.05 7.73 -10.59
N PHE A 107 -5.26 7.21 -10.81
CA PHE A 107 -6.44 7.62 -10.07
C PHE A 107 -6.35 7.22 -8.59
N LEU A 108 -5.87 5.99 -8.32
CA LEU A 108 -5.66 5.49 -6.96
C LEU A 108 -4.58 6.29 -6.23
N LEU A 109 -3.47 6.62 -6.90
CA LEU A 109 -2.42 7.49 -6.36
C LEU A 109 -2.94 8.90 -6.09
N GLY A 110 -3.73 9.47 -7.01
CA GLY A 110 -4.31 10.81 -6.84
C GLY A 110 -5.19 10.93 -5.59
N PHE A 111 -5.90 9.86 -5.22
CA PHE A 111 -6.65 9.83 -3.97
C PHE A 111 -5.74 9.82 -2.74
N LEU A 112 -4.68 9.00 -2.75
CA LEU A 112 -3.71 8.96 -1.66
C LEU A 112 -2.98 10.30 -1.49
N ASP A 113 -2.59 10.93 -2.59
CA ASP A 113 -1.96 12.25 -2.60
C ASP A 113 -2.91 13.33 -2.08
N LEU A 114 -4.21 13.25 -2.41
CA LEU A 114 -5.20 14.16 -1.83
C LEU A 114 -5.26 14.00 -0.31
N LEU A 115 -5.37 12.76 0.20
CA LEU A 115 -5.38 12.50 1.64
C LEU A 115 -4.12 13.02 2.32
N ALA A 116 -2.94 12.72 1.76
CA ALA A 116 -1.66 13.18 2.28
C ALA A 116 -1.54 14.70 2.28
N THR A 117 -1.96 15.36 1.20
CA THR A 117 -1.95 16.83 1.10
C THR A 117 -2.85 17.47 2.15
N ARG A 118 -4.06 16.93 2.37
CA ARG A 118 -4.97 17.44 3.40
C ARG A 118 -4.42 17.25 4.80
N ALA A 119 -3.82 16.08 5.08
CA ALA A 119 -3.16 15.82 6.34
C ALA A 119 -1.98 16.78 6.56
N CYS A 120 -1.12 16.99 5.56
CA CYS A 120 -0.03 17.96 5.62
C CYS A 120 -0.55 19.37 5.90
N MET A 121 -1.59 19.84 5.18
CA MET A 121 -2.17 21.17 5.41
C MET A 121 -2.64 21.35 6.86
N GLU A 122 -3.31 20.35 7.43
CA GLU A 122 -3.77 20.37 8.83
C GLU A 122 -2.60 20.41 9.81
N LEU A 123 -1.60 19.54 9.61
CA LEU A 123 -0.43 19.45 10.48
C LEU A 123 0.45 20.71 10.41
N TYR A 124 0.56 21.34 9.24
CA TYR A 124 1.30 22.60 9.06
C TYR A 124 0.55 23.82 9.56
N SER A 125 -0.79 23.78 9.60
CA SER A 125 -1.62 24.89 10.09
C SER A 125 -1.82 24.85 11.61
N SER A 126 -1.45 23.75 12.26
CA SER A 126 -1.48 23.63 13.72
C SER A 126 -0.24 24.31 14.33
N PRO A 127 -0.38 25.28 15.26
CA PRO A 127 0.75 25.89 15.94
C PRO A 127 1.32 24.91 16.97
N VAL A 128 2.10 23.92 16.51
CA VAL A 128 2.86 23.03 17.39
C VAL A 128 4.13 23.74 17.80
N MET A 129 4.01 24.71 18.70
CA MET A 129 5.01 25.04 19.72
C MET A 129 4.31 25.81 20.83
N ASP A 130 3.76 25.09 21.81
CA ASP A 130 3.59 25.65 23.15
C ASP A 130 5.01 25.79 23.75
N PRO A 131 5.50 27.01 24.05
CA PRO A 131 6.84 27.21 24.60
C PRO A 131 7.04 26.59 26.00
N SER A 132 5.96 26.13 26.65
CA SER A 132 6.00 25.53 27.98
C SER A 132 6.21 24.00 27.98
N TYR A 133 6.30 23.35 26.81
CA TYR A 133 6.40 21.90 26.71
C TYR A 133 7.83 21.38 26.96
N GLN A 134 8.16 21.14 28.24
CA GLN A 134 9.33 20.35 28.65
C GLN A 134 8.94 18.88 28.82
N GLY A 135 8.68 18.18 27.71
CA GLY A 135 8.26 16.78 27.73
C GLY A 135 8.82 16.03 26.53
N THR A 136 9.56 14.95 26.80
CA THR A 136 10.25 14.11 25.82
C THR A 136 9.29 13.48 24.81
N ASP A 137 9.59 13.71 23.52
CA ASP A 137 9.22 12.94 22.32
C ASP A 137 7.75 12.48 22.17
N PRO A 138 6.92 13.20 21.39
CA PRO A 138 5.61 12.74 20.98
C PRO A 138 5.73 11.75 19.81
N SER A 139 6.24 10.55 20.12
CA SER A 139 6.01 9.36 19.29
C SER A 139 4.52 9.04 19.32
N TYR A 140 3.78 9.58 18.35
CA TYR A 140 2.42 9.16 18.04
C TYR A 140 2.43 7.69 17.63
N HIS A 141 2.27 6.79 18.60
CA HIS A 141 2.03 5.38 18.31
C HIS A 141 0.60 5.24 17.78
N TRP A 142 0.46 5.11 16.47
CA TRP A 142 -0.78 4.64 15.87
C TRP A 142 -0.96 3.19 16.29
N ASN A 143 -1.87 2.93 17.24
CA ASN A 143 -2.15 1.59 17.74
C ASN A 143 -2.98 0.80 16.72
N TRP A 144 -2.33 0.34 15.65
CA TRP A 144 -2.90 -0.55 14.64
C TRP A 144 -2.74 -2.01 15.10
N ASN A 145 -3.32 -2.31 16.26
CA ASN A 145 -3.63 -3.66 16.69
C ASN A 145 -4.86 -3.54 17.57
N GLU A 146 -5.99 -3.94 17.01
CA GLU A 146 -7.08 -4.51 17.82
C GLU A 146 -6.40 -5.52 18.75
N SER A 147 -6.26 -5.12 20.01
CA SER A 147 -5.41 -5.81 20.96
C SER A 147 -6.07 -7.15 21.23
N ASP A 148 -5.57 -8.21 20.60
CA ASP A 148 -5.92 -9.57 20.95
C ASP A 148 -5.70 -9.70 22.47
N PRO A 149 -6.77 -9.87 23.28
CA PRO A 149 -6.67 -9.90 24.73
C PRO A 149 -5.68 -10.97 25.21
N VAL A 150 -5.51 -12.03 24.41
CA VAL A 150 -4.55 -13.11 24.67
C VAL A 150 -3.12 -12.63 24.47
N LYS A 151 -2.85 -11.89 23.38
CA LYS A 151 -1.52 -11.30 23.13
C LYS A 151 -1.16 -10.30 24.22
N GLU A 152 -2.09 -9.42 24.60
CA GLU A 152 -1.85 -8.43 25.65
C GLU A 152 -1.56 -9.11 27.00
N ALA A 153 -2.32 -10.15 27.36
CA ALA A 153 -2.05 -10.93 28.57
C ALA A 153 -0.65 -11.56 28.56
N CYS A 154 -0.20 -12.10 27.43
CA CYS A 154 1.14 -12.66 27.28
C CYS A 154 2.24 -11.59 27.36
N VAL A 155 2.04 -10.43 26.71
CA VAL A 155 2.96 -9.28 26.79
C VAL A 155 3.11 -8.81 28.23
N GLN A 156 2.01 -8.69 28.97
CA GLN A 156 2.05 -8.23 30.37
C GLN A 156 2.71 -9.25 31.29
N LYS A 157 2.49 -10.55 31.08
CA LYS A 157 3.22 -11.60 31.81
C LYS A 157 4.73 -11.50 31.56
N ILE A 158 5.17 -11.33 30.31
CA ILE A 158 6.60 -11.20 29.98
C ILE A 158 7.21 -9.91 30.53
N LYS A 159 6.50 -8.78 30.45
CA LYS A 159 6.94 -7.52 31.09
C LYS A 159 7.06 -7.66 32.61
N THR A 160 6.16 -8.40 33.24
CA THR A 160 6.22 -8.68 34.68
C THR A 160 7.43 -9.54 35.02
N LEU A 161 7.71 -10.58 34.22
CA LEU A 161 8.89 -11.43 34.37
C LEU A 161 10.21 -10.66 34.22
N GLN A 162 10.28 -9.78 33.22
CA GLN A 162 11.43 -8.91 33.00
C GLN A 162 11.69 -7.96 34.18
N ARG A 163 10.63 -7.58 34.92
CA ARG A 163 10.73 -6.70 36.08
C ARG A 163 10.97 -7.48 37.39
N SER A 164 10.54 -8.73 37.47
CA SER A 164 10.62 -9.52 38.70
C SER A 164 11.98 -10.20 38.88
N SER A 165 12.69 -10.54 37.80
CA SER A 165 14.00 -11.18 37.87
C SER A 165 14.89 -10.79 36.70
N GLU A 166 16.12 -10.39 37.00
CA GLU A 166 17.14 -10.15 35.98
C GLU A 166 17.54 -11.45 35.26
N ASP A 167 17.44 -12.62 35.91
CA ASP A 167 17.66 -13.90 35.26
C ASP A 167 16.55 -14.23 34.25
N ALA A 168 15.27 -13.94 34.60
CA ALA A 168 14.15 -14.12 33.68
C ALA A 168 14.21 -13.16 32.47
N LYS A 169 14.69 -11.93 32.70
CA LYS A 169 14.96 -10.96 31.66
C LYS A 169 16.06 -11.42 30.70
N ARG A 170 17.15 -12.00 31.22
CA ARG A 170 18.21 -12.60 30.41
C ARG A 170 17.71 -13.76 29.57
N LEU A 171 16.88 -14.65 30.13
CA LEU A 171 16.29 -15.76 29.39
C LEU A 171 15.42 -15.27 28.22
N TRP A 172 14.63 -14.21 28.43
CA TRP A 172 13.88 -13.57 27.35
C TRP A 172 14.80 -12.98 26.28
N TRP A 173 15.88 -12.30 26.68
CA TRP A 173 16.85 -11.73 25.72
C TRP A 173 17.56 -12.81 24.91
N GLU A 174 18.00 -13.89 25.55
CA GLU A 174 18.64 -15.03 24.88
C GLU A 174 17.68 -15.72 23.91
N PHE A 175 16.41 -15.89 24.30
CA PHE A 175 15.36 -16.41 23.42
C PHE A 175 15.13 -15.51 22.20
N CYS A 176 15.03 -14.20 22.40
CA CYS A 176 14.89 -13.22 21.34
C CYS A 176 16.09 -13.15 20.39
N ASP A 177 17.30 -13.21 20.94
CA ASP A 177 18.56 -13.18 20.19
C ASP A 177 18.73 -14.46 19.35
N LEU A 178 18.26 -15.62 19.84
CA LEU A 178 18.37 -16.90 19.14
C LEU A 178 17.30 -17.11 18.07
N GLN A 179 16.04 -16.75 18.34
CA GLN A 179 14.90 -17.12 17.49
C GLN A 179 14.19 -15.94 16.80
N GLN A 180 14.36 -14.71 17.29
CA GLN A 180 13.58 -13.55 16.86
C GLN A 180 14.44 -12.37 16.37
N GLY A 181 15.67 -12.67 15.93
CA GLY A 181 16.56 -11.67 15.33
C GLY A 181 16.99 -10.55 16.29
N GLY A 182 17.01 -10.81 17.59
CA GLY A 182 17.45 -9.84 18.60
C GLY A 182 16.43 -8.74 18.94
N VAL A 183 15.19 -8.86 18.47
CA VAL A 183 14.11 -7.97 18.89
C VAL A 183 13.69 -8.37 20.30
N ARG A 184 13.92 -7.52 21.29
CA ARG A 184 13.70 -7.82 22.73
C ARG A 184 12.40 -7.23 23.29
N ASP A 185 11.61 -6.55 22.48
CA ASP A 185 10.36 -5.91 22.87
C ASP A 185 9.18 -6.90 22.70
N PRO A 186 8.54 -7.37 23.81
CA PRO A 186 7.43 -8.33 23.75
C PRO A 186 6.27 -7.90 22.85
N THR A 187 6.04 -6.59 22.68
CA THR A 187 4.93 -6.08 21.85
C THR A 187 5.15 -6.33 20.36
N ARG A 188 6.41 -6.52 19.96
CA ARG A 188 6.85 -6.75 18.57
C ARG A 188 6.71 -8.20 18.12
N HIS A 189 6.46 -9.14 19.02
CA HIS A 189 6.35 -10.56 18.67
C HIS A 189 4.91 -11.02 18.49
N ASP A 190 4.72 -12.11 17.75
CA ASP A 190 3.43 -12.78 17.56
C ASP A 190 2.99 -13.48 18.86
N VAL A 191 1.68 -13.63 19.08
CA VAL A 191 1.14 -14.26 20.30
C VAL A 191 1.65 -15.69 20.50
N ARG A 192 1.88 -16.44 19.41
CA ARG A 192 2.40 -17.82 19.47
C ARG A 192 3.79 -17.88 20.11
N VAL A 193 4.67 -16.95 19.72
CA VAL A 193 6.04 -16.83 20.24
C VAL A 193 6.02 -16.49 21.73
N LEU A 194 5.15 -15.57 22.15
CA LEU A 194 5.01 -15.19 23.54
C LEU A 194 4.48 -16.36 24.39
N GLN A 195 3.54 -17.14 23.86
CA GLN A 195 3.02 -18.34 24.52
C GLN A 195 4.04 -19.46 24.60
N GLU A 196 4.85 -19.69 23.57
CA GLU A 196 5.94 -20.67 23.56
C GLU A 196 6.98 -20.34 24.64
N PHE A 197 7.37 -19.07 24.76
CA PHE A 197 8.30 -18.64 25.80
C PHE A 197 7.72 -18.86 27.21
N LEU A 198 6.47 -18.43 27.44
CA LEU A 198 5.79 -18.59 28.74
C LEU A 198 5.57 -20.06 29.12
N SER A 199 5.26 -20.91 28.14
CA SER A 199 5.07 -22.36 28.35
C SER A 199 6.39 -23.05 28.64
N SER A 200 7.46 -22.70 27.92
CA SER A 200 8.80 -23.28 28.09
C SER A 200 9.42 -22.94 29.44
N HIS A 201 9.07 -21.77 30.01
CA HIS A 201 9.60 -21.30 31.29
C HIS A 201 8.67 -21.61 32.49
N ASN A 202 7.64 -22.43 32.27
CA ASN A 202 6.75 -23.02 33.29
C ASN A 202 6.13 -22.00 34.27
N ILE A 203 5.69 -20.85 33.74
CA ILE A 203 4.97 -19.82 34.51
C ILE A 203 3.48 -19.97 34.21
N SER A 204 2.80 -20.77 35.04
CA SER A 204 1.34 -20.92 35.08
C SER A 204 0.67 -19.59 35.44
#